data_AF-A0A3C1IIK4-F1
#
_entry.id   AF-A0A3C1IIK4-F1
#
_cell.length_a   1.000
_cell.length_b   1.000
_cell.length_c   1.000
_cell.angle_alpha   90.00
_cell.angle_beta   90.00
_cell.angle_gamma   90.00
#
_symmetry.space_group_name_H-M   'P 1'
#
loop_
_entity.id
_entity.type
_entity.pdbx_description
1 polymer ?
#
loop_
_entity_poly.entity_id
_entity_poly.type
_entity_poly.pdbx_seq_one_letter_code
_entity_poly.pdbx_strand_id
1 'polypeptide(L)'
;HLKDLALSHGFNESDRPYDLAKMLRPLLFVPPSMSIGVLLTKMQAERRHMALVIDEYGGVDGLVTIEDLIEQVIGEIEDEHDSEDDVFWSQEKPGQYMALAKAPLDAFEADVGVCLTDAEDLDTEEIETLGGLVFMLAGQVPARGEVVMHPDGTEFEVIEADPRRIKRLRVRLSEQNAAK
;
A
#
# COMPACT_ATOMS: atom_id res chain seq x y z
N HIS A 1 -9.40 -28.13 8.85
CA HIS A 1 -9.28 -26.73 9.36
C HIS A 1 -8.32 -26.75 10.55
N LEU A 2 -7.31 -25.87 10.60
CA LEU A 2 -6.28 -25.90 11.66
C LEU A 2 -6.88 -25.79 13.08
N LYS A 3 -7.95 -25.00 13.23
CA LYS A 3 -8.75 -24.90 14.46
C LYS A 3 -9.25 -26.25 14.99
N ASP A 4 -9.74 -27.13 14.12
CA ASP A 4 -10.26 -28.45 14.53
C ASP A 4 -9.14 -29.35 15.04
N LEU A 5 -7.94 -29.25 14.45
CA LEU A 5 -6.72 -29.94 14.89
C LEU A 5 -6.28 -29.45 16.27
N ALA A 6 -6.17 -28.13 16.43
CA ALA A 6 -5.74 -27.52 17.68
C ALA A 6 -6.70 -27.84 18.84
N LEU A 7 -8.02 -27.83 18.60
CA LEU A 7 -9.01 -28.16 19.62
C LEU A 7 -9.02 -29.65 20.00
N SER A 8 -8.70 -30.54 19.05
CA SER A 8 -8.76 -31.99 19.28
C SER A 8 -7.45 -32.59 19.78
N HIS A 9 -6.30 -31.98 19.47
CA HIS A 9 -4.97 -32.54 19.75
C HIS A 9 -3.96 -31.55 20.34
N GLY A 10 -4.29 -30.25 20.48
CA GLY A 10 -3.34 -29.21 20.89
C GLY A 10 -3.30 -28.87 22.39
N PHE A 11 -4.34 -29.21 23.16
CA PHE A 11 -4.46 -28.80 24.57
C PHE A 11 -4.55 -29.96 25.57
N ASN A 12 -4.61 -31.21 25.10
CA ASN A 12 -4.56 -32.41 25.93
C ASN A 12 -3.70 -33.46 25.21
N GLU A 13 -2.87 -34.20 25.96
CA GLU A 13 -2.26 -35.47 25.52
C GLU A 13 -3.40 -36.45 25.21
N SER A 14 -3.92 -36.33 24.00
CA SER A 14 -5.03 -37.12 23.52
C SER A 14 -4.42 -38.30 22.80
N ASP A 15 -4.40 -39.46 23.45
CA ASP A 15 -4.02 -40.77 22.86
C ASP A 15 -5.00 -41.25 21.76
N ARG A 16 -5.79 -40.31 21.22
CA ARG A 16 -6.75 -40.59 20.17
C ARG A 16 -5.99 -40.68 18.85
N PRO A 17 -6.17 -41.76 18.07
CA PRO A 17 -5.54 -41.88 16.78
C PRO A 17 -6.01 -40.74 15.88
N TYR A 18 -5.04 -39.99 15.36
CA TYR A 18 -5.27 -38.93 14.38
C TYR A 18 -5.91 -39.54 13.12
N ASP A 19 -7.11 -39.08 12.79
CA ASP A 19 -7.87 -39.54 11.63
C ASP A 19 -8.24 -38.32 10.78
N LEU A 20 -7.47 -38.10 9.72
CA LEU A 20 -7.67 -36.98 8.79
C LEU A 20 -9.07 -37.02 8.16
N ALA A 21 -9.63 -38.21 7.89
CA ALA A 21 -10.92 -38.33 7.22
C ALA A 21 -12.06 -37.72 8.04
N LYS A 22 -11.99 -37.80 9.37
CA LYS A 22 -12.96 -37.19 10.30
C LYS A 22 -12.84 -35.67 10.37
N MET A 23 -11.75 -35.11 9.88
CA MET A 23 -11.46 -33.68 9.90
C MET A 23 -11.75 -32.99 8.55
N LEU A 24 -12.08 -33.78 7.52
CA LEU A 24 -12.49 -33.27 6.22
C LEU A 24 -13.86 -32.58 6.34
N ARG A 25 -13.95 -31.36 5.81
CA ARG A 25 -15.20 -30.61 5.71
C ARG A 25 -15.69 -30.62 4.27
N PRO A 26 -17.01 -30.56 4.04
CA PRO A 26 -17.58 -30.47 2.69
C PRO A 26 -17.06 -29.23 1.94
N LEU A 27 -16.59 -29.42 0.69
CA LEU A 27 -16.12 -28.35 -0.21
C LEU A 27 -17.24 -27.83 -1.11
N LEU A 28 -17.23 -26.51 -1.37
CA LEU A 28 -18.22 -25.86 -2.23
C LEU A 28 -17.72 -25.99 -3.65
N PHE A 29 -18.49 -26.59 -4.54
CA PHE A 29 -18.10 -26.75 -5.94
C PHE A 29 -18.87 -25.76 -6.80
N VAL A 30 -18.17 -25.07 -7.69
CA VAL A 30 -18.73 -23.98 -8.50
C VAL A 30 -18.19 -24.03 -9.93
N PRO A 31 -19.01 -23.72 -10.95
CA PRO A 31 -18.54 -23.64 -12.33
C PRO A 31 -17.84 -22.28 -12.58
N PRO A 32 -16.89 -22.20 -13.54
CA PRO A 32 -16.22 -20.95 -13.92
C PRO A 32 -17.18 -19.86 -14.42
N SER A 33 -18.35 -20.26 -14.94
CA SER A 33 -19.39 -19.36 -15.44
C SER A 33 -20.22 -18.69 -14.34
N MET A 34 -20.07 -19.08 -13.07
CA MET A 34 -20.79 -18.45 -11.96
C MET A 34 -20.24 -17.05 -11.71
N SER A 35 -21.11 -16.04 -11.66
CA SER A 35 -20.67 -14.67 -11.37
C SER A 35 -20.19 -14.52 -9.93
N ILE A 36 -19.20 -13.64 -9.74
CA ILE A 36 -18.58 -13.33 -8.45
C ILE A 36 -19.63 -12.94 -7.39
N GLY A 37 -20.60 -12.10 -7.74
CA GLY A 37 -21.66 -11.68 -6.80
C GLY A 37 -22.58 -12.82 -6.34
N VAL A 38 -22.89 -13.77 -7.23
CA VAL A 38 -23.67 -14.97 -6.89
C VAL A 38 -22.85 -15.90 -6.02
N LEU A 39 -21.57 -16.08 -6.34
CA LEU A 39 -20.65 -16.90 -5.55
C LEU A 39 -20.46 -16.34 -4.13
N LEU A 40 -20.24 -15.03 -4.00
CA LEU A 40 -20.10 -14.34 -2.71
C LEU A 40 -21.35 -14.53 -1.84
N THR A 41 -22.54 -14.31 -2.42
CA THR A 41 -23.81 -14.50 -1.71
C THR A 41 -23.98 -15.95 -1.23
N LYS A 42 -23.59 -16.92 -2.05
CA LYS A 42 -23.66 -18.35 -1.70
C LYS A 42 -22.69 -18.72 -0.58
N MET A 43 -21.45 -18.23 -0.66
CA MET A 43 -20.41 -18.43 0.37
C MET A 43 -20.82 -17.83 1.71
N GLN A 44 -21.45 -16.65 1.72
CA GLN A 44 -22.01 -16.03 2.92
C GLN A 44 -23.17 -16.82 3.51
N ALA A 45 -24.12 -17.25 2.68
CA ALA A 45 -25.30 -18.00 3.13
C ALA A 45 -24.93 -19.36 3.75
N GLU A 46 -23.98 -20.07 3.14
CA GLU A 46 -23.53 -21.38 3.61
C GLU A 46 -22.42 -21.30 4.68
N ARG A 47 -21.93 -20.09 5.01
CA ARG A 47 -20.81 -19.83 5.93
C ARG A 47 -19.53 -20.59 5.53
N ARG A 48 -19.16 -20.49 4.25
CA ARG A 48 -18.02 -21.18 3.63
C ARG A 48 -17.07 -20.16 3.06
N HIS A 49 -15.78 -20.29 3.40
CA HIS A 49 -14.74 -19.33 3.01
C HIS A 49 -13.91 -19.79 1.82
N MET A 50 -14.13 -21.01 1.33
CA MET A 50 -13.41 -21.57 0.18
C MET A 50 -14.36 -22.34 -0.74
N ALA A 51 -14.12 -22.24 -2.04
CA ALA A 51 -14.82 -22.99 -3.08
C ALA A 51 -13.82 -23.53 -4.11
N LEU A 52 -14.09 -24.72 -4.64
CA LEU A 52 -13.34 -25.35 -5.71
C LEU A 52 -14.03 -25.09 -7.05
N VAL A 53 -13.28 -24.55 -8.00
CA VAL A 53 -13.75 -24.30 -9.36
C VAL A 53 -13.57 -25.59 -10.17
N ILE A 54 -14.65 -26.07 -10.76
CA ILE A 54 -14.68 -27.31 -11.53
C ILE A 54 -15.14 -27.08 -12.96
N ASP A 55 -14.42 -27.67 -13.92
CA ASP A 55 -14.79 -27.64 -15.34
C ASP A 55 -15.98 -28.56 -15.64
N GLU A 56 -16.46 -28.53 -16.89
CA GLU A 56 -17.59 -29.34 -17.34
C GLU A 56 -17.29 -30.86 -17.40
N TYR A 57 -16.02 -31.24 -17.35
CA TYR A 57 -15.55 -32.62 -17.37
C TYR A 57 -15.22 -33.16 -15.96
N GLY A 58 -15.43 -32.36 -14.92
CA GLY A 58 -15.13 -32.69 -13.53
C GLY A 58 -13.65 -32.52 -13.15
N GLY A 59 -12.87 -31.88 -14.01
CA GLY A 59 -11.52 -31.39 -13.70
C GLY A 59 -11.56 -30.20 -12.75
N VAL A 60 -10.44 -29.98 -12.05
CA VAL A 60 -10.29 -28.85 -11.14
C VAL A 60 -9.57 -27.73 -11.87
N ASP A 61 -10.27 -26.62 -12.09
CA ASP A 61 -9.69 -25.41 -12.67
C ASP A 61 -8.95 -24.58 -11.63
N GLY A 62 -9.39 -24.63 -10.36
CA GLY A 62 -8.73 -23.87 -9.29
C GLY A 62 -9.48 -23.86 -7.96
N LEU A 63 -8.96 -23.04 -7.04
CA LEU A 63 -9.53 -22.75 -5.73
C LEU A 63 -9.77 -21.24 -5.63
N VAL A 64 -10.88 -20.86 -5.00
CA VAL A 64 -11.21 -19.47 -4.72
C VAL A 64 -11.63 -19.30 -3.26
N THR A 65 -11.23 -18.21 -2.66
CA THR A 65 -11.56 -17.86 -1.27
C THR A 65 -12.56 -16.70 -1.22
N ILE A 66 -13.22 -16.51 -0.08
CA ILE A 66 -14.16 -15.40 0.09
C ILE A 66 -13.42 -14.06 0.06
N GLU A 67 -12.18 -14.05 0.54
CA GLU A 67 -11.26 -12.94 0.53
C GLU A 67 -10.97 -12.49 -0.91
N ASP A 68 -10.64 -13.42 -1.81
CA ASP A 68 -10.41 -13.10 -3.24
C ASP A 68 -11.65 -12.46 -3.89
N LEU A 69 -12.84 -12.96 -3.57
CA LEU A 69 -14.08 -12.42 -4.13
C LEU A 69 -14.40 -11.02 -3.62
N ILE A 70 -14.09 -10.76 -2.35
CA ILE A 70 -14.23 -9.45 -1.74
C ILE A 70 -13.23 -8.49 -2.39
N GLU A 71 -11.98 -8.90 -2.57
CA GLU A 71 -10.94 -8.14 -3.27
C GLU A 71 -11.36 -7.79 -4.70
N GLN A 72 -11.97 -8.70 -5.46
CA GLN A 72 -12.44 -8.37 -6.81
C GLN A 72 -13.60 -7.37 -6.85
N VAL A 73 -14.42 -7.29 -5.80
CA VAL A 73 -15.57 -6.38 -5.73
C VAL A 73 -15.19 -5.02 -5.14
N ILE A 74 -14.31 -5.02 -4.14
CA ILE A 74 -13.79 -3.81 -3.50
C ILE A 74 -12.64 -3.21 -4.33
N GLY A 75 -11.99 -4.01 -5.17
CA GLY A 75 -10.62 -3.78 -5.63
C GLY A 75 -9.62 -4.13 -4.51
N GLU A 76 -8.32 -4.12 -4.82
CA GLU A 76 -7.43 -3.51 -3.83
C GLU A 76 -8.09 -2.18 -3.48
N ILE A 77 -8.21 -1.85 -2.20
CA ILE A 77 -8.40 -0.44 -1.92
C ILE A 77 -7.12 0.18 -2.46
N GLU A 78 -7.20 0.75 -3.65
CA GLU A 78 -6.17 1.62 -4.18
C GLU A 78 -6.02 2.72 -3.14
N ASP A 79 -5.12 2.51 -2.19
CA ASP A 79 -4.28 3.61 -1.84
C ASP A 79 -3.53 3.96 -3.13
N GLU A 80 -3.50 5.23 -3.47
CA GLU A 80 -3.00 5.78 -4.75
C GLU A 80 -1.46 5.61 -4.89
N HIS A 81 -0.89 4.52 -4.34
CA HIS A 81 0.51 4.45 -3.92
C HIS A 81 1.28 3.16 -4.19
N ASP A 82 0.71 2.10 -4.74
CA ASP A 82 1.47 0.86 -4.98
C ASP A 82 1.34 0.30 -6.40
N SER A 83 1.59 1.17 -7.39
CA SER A 83 2.03 0.69 -8.71
C SER A 83 3.10 1.58 -9.32
N GLU A 84 4.18 1.85 -8.57
CA GLU A 84 5.46 2.27 -9.15
C GLU A 84 6.58 1.89 -8.18
N ASP A 85 7.02 0.64 -8.28
CA ASP A 85 8.34 0.25 -7.77
C ASP A 85 9.41 1.06 -8.54
N ASP A 86 10.36 1.57 -7.76
CA ASP A 86 11.72 2.05 -8.07
C ASP A 86 12.00 3.52 -8.42
N VAL A 87 11.03 4.43 -8.58
CA VAL A 87 11.36 5.85 -8.87
C VAL A 87 10.68 6.82 -7.90
N PHE A 88 11.43 7.25 -6.88
CA PHE A 88 10.95 8.23 -5.89
C PHE A 88 10.80 9.65 -6.45
N TRP A 89 11.56 10.01 -7.49
CA TRP A 89 11.46 11.31 -8.14
C TRP A 89 11.94 11.26 -9.59
N SER A 90 11.49 12.22 -10.39
CA SER A 90 11.96 12.46 -11.75
C SER A 90 12.18 13.95 -11.99
N GLN A 91 13.21 14.30 -12.75
CA GLN A 91 13.47 15.68 -13.13
C GLN A 91 12.58 16.07 -14.31
N GLU A 92 11.68 17.05 -14.11
CA GLU A 92 10.83 17.57 -15.19
C GLU A 92 11.61 18.57 -16.07
N LYS A 93 12.43 19.42 -15.43
CA LYS A 93 13.29 20.45 -16.05
C LYS A 93 14.51 20.73 -15.14
N PRO A 94 15.58 21.41 -15.61
CA PRO A 94 16.69 21.79 -14.75
C PRO A 94 16.21 22.53 -13.49
N GLY A 95 16.58 22.02 -12.31
CA GLY A 95 16.16 22.56 -11.01
C GLY A 95 14.70 22.27 -10.60
N GLN A 96 13.92 21.50 -11.38
CA GLN A 96 12.54 21.16 -11.07
C GLN A 96 12.29 19.64 -11.12
N TYR A 97 11.76 19.11 -10.02
CA TYR A 97 11.56 17.67 -9.81
C TYR A 97 10.11 17.38 -9.44
N MET A 98 9.58 16.27 -9.95
CA MET A 98 8.35 15.65 -9.48
C MET A 98 8.75 14.50 -8.55
N ALA A 99 8.33 14.55 -7.28
CA ALA A 99 8.73 13.59 -6.27
C ALA A 99 7.53 13.03 -5.50
N LEU A 100 7.65 11.77 -5.09
CA LEU A 100 6.76 11.18 -4.09
C LEU A 100 7.07 11.78 -2.73
N ALA A 101 6.04 12.09 -1.94
CA ALA A 101 6.23 12.58 -0.58
C ALA A 101 6.94 11.56 0.33
N LYS A 102 6.83 10.26 0.01
CA LYS A 102 7.54 9.17 0.68
C LYS A 102 9.02 9.04 0.31
N ALA A 103 9.52 9.87 -0.62
CA ALA A 103 10.94 9.86 -0.99
C ALA A 103 11.83 10.13 0.24
N PRO A 104 12.87 9.30 0.48
CA PRO A 104 13.86 9.57 1.52
C PRO A 104 14.53 10.91 1.26
N LEU A 105 14.57 11.77 2.29
CA LEU A 105 15.08 13.13 2.17
C LEU A 105 16.59 13.13 1.84
N ASP A 106 17.35 12.31 2.56
CA ASP A 106 18.79 12.12 2.39
C ASP A 106 19.18 11.67 0.98
N ALA A 107 18.41 10.73 0.41
CA ALA A 107 18.63 10.23 -0.93
C ALA A 107 18.31 11.29 -2.00
N PHE A 108 17.26 12.08 -1.79
CA PHE A 108 16.93 13.19 -2.68
C PHE A 108 18.01 14.28 -2.63
N GLU A 109 18.41 14.72 -1.44
CA GLU A 109 19.49 15.69 -1.21
C GLU A 109 20.80 15.27 -1.89
N ALA A 110 21.18 14.00 -1.76
CA ALA A 110 22.36 13.43 -2.39
C ALA A 110 22.28 13.42 -3.93
N ASP A 111 21.10 13.16 -4.50
CA ASP A 111 20.90 13.15 -5.96
C ASP A 111 20.90 14.56 -6.56
N VAL A 112 20.26 15.52 -5.88
CA VAL A 112 20.15 16.89 -6.37
C VAL A 112 21.30 17.80 -5.94
N GLY A 113 22.16 17.35 -5.02
CA GLY A 113 23.37 18.06 -4.59
C GLY A 113 23.12 19.25 -3.66
N VAL A 114 22.01 19.24 -2.92
CA VAL A 114 21.62 20.34 -2.01
C VAL A 114 21.35 19.79 -0.62
N CYS A 115 21.62 20.59 0.40
CA CYS A 115 21.22 20.27 1.76
C CYS A 115 20.03 21.14 2.15
N LEU A 116 18.86 20.52 2.28
CA LEU A 116 17.62 21.16 2.71
C LEU A 116 17.51 21.16 4.25
N THR A 117 18.37 20.42 4.93
CA THR A 117 18.39 20.29 6.40
C THR A 117 19.39 21.24 7.10
N ASP A 118 20.32 21.86 6.37
CA ASP A 118 21.38 22.73 6.93
C ASP A 118 20.93 24.13 7.37
N ALA A 119 19.63 24.46 7.29
CA ALA A 119 19.14 25.75 7.76
C ALA A 119 19.22 25.80 9.29
N GLU A 120 19.99 26.75 9.84
CA GLU A 120 20.28 26.93 11.28
C GLU A 120 19.04 27.00 12.21
N ASP A 121 17.84 27.14 11.64
CA ASP A 121 16.55 27.29 12.33
C ASP A 121 15.64 26.04 12.27
N LEU A 122 16.09 24.93 11.67
CA LEU A 122 15.27 23.72 11.52
C LEU A 122 15.82 22.56 12.37
N ASP A 123 15.02 22.06 13.29
CA ASP A 123 15.32 20.85 14.08
C ASP A 123 14.98 19.61 13.21
N THR A 124 15.81 19.37 12.18
CA THR A 124 15.54 18.36 11.15
C THR A 124 16.05 16.96 11.48
N GLU A 125 16.65 16.75 12.67
CA GLU A 125 17.25 15.47 13.06
C GLU A 125 16.24 14.30 13.06
N GLU A 126 14.93 14.58 13.08
CA GLU A 126 13.85 13.59 13.04
C GLU A 126 13.13 13.47 11.67
N ILE A 127 13.57 14.19 10.63
CA ILE A 127 12.86 14.22 9.34
C ILE A 127 13.46 13.23 8.35
N GLU A 128 12.71 12.18 8.03
CA GLU A 128 13.19 11.11 7.14
C GLU A 128 12.78 11.29 5.67
N THR A 129 11.73 12.06 5.37
CA THR A 129 11.13 12.14 4.02
C THR A 129 10.84 13.56 3.55
N LEU A 130 10.75 13.77 2.23
CA LEU A 130 10.34 15.05 1.63
C LEU A 130 8.98 15.53 2.16
N GLY A 131 8.01 14.61 2.30
CA GLY A 131 6.70 14.94 2.86
C GLY A 131 6.78 15.40 4.31
N GLY A 132 7.66 14.78 5.11
CA GLY A 132 7.94 15.19 6.48
C GLY A 132 8.51 16.60 6.57
N LEU A 133 9.46 16.94 5.68
CA LEU A 133 10.03 18.28 5.59
C LEU A 133 8.96 19.33 5.30
N VAL A 134 8.14 19.10 4.27
CA VAL A 134 7.07 20.04 3.89
C VAL A 134 6.03 20.19 4.99
N PHE A 135 5.66 19.10 5.66
CA PHE A 135 4.73 19.15 6.81
C PHE A 135 5.29 19.99 7.96
N MET A 136 6.57 19.82 8.29
CA MET A 136 7.22 20.61 9.34
C MET A 136 7.21 22.10 9.01
N LEU A 137 7.59 22.47 7.77
CA LEU A 137 7.61 23.86 7.32
C LEU A 137 6.21 24.50 7.32
N ALA A 138 5.19 23.75 6.93
CA ALA A 138 3.80 24.23 6.87
C ALA A 138 3.08 24.19 8.22
N GLY A 139 3.54 23.37 9.17
CA GLY A 139 2.88 23.10 10.46
C GLY A 139 1.59 22.28 10.39
N GLN A 140 1.18 21.86 9.19
CA GLN A 140 -0.01 21.05 8.91
C GLN A 140 0.16 20.33 7.56
N VAL A 141 -0.80 19.49 7.17
CA VAL A 141 -0.84 18.90 5.83
C VAL A 141 -1.36 19.95 4.85
N PRO A 142 -0.52 20.49 3.95
CA PRO A 142 -0.95 21.52 3.00
C PRO A 142 -1.90 20.94 1.95
N ALA A 143 -2.79 21.79 1.44
CA ALA A 143 -3.77 21.39 0.44
C ALA A 143 -3.14 21.31 -0.97
N ARG A 144 -3.78 20.55 -1.87
CA ARG A 144 -3.38 20.53 -3.28
C ARG A 144 -3.34 21.95 -3.89
N GLY A 145 -2.23 22.27 -4.53
CA GLY A 145 -1.94 23.56 -5.17
C GLY A 145 -1.29 24.59 -4.24
N GLU A 146 -1.16 24.28 -2.95
CA GLU A 146 -0.42 25.14 -2.02
C GLU A 146 1.09 25.05 -2.28
N VAL A 147 1.79 26.17 -2.04
CA VAL A 147 3.24 26.26 -2.19
C VAL A 147 3.84 26.60 -0.84
N VAL A 148 4.71 25.72 -0.35
CA VAL A 148 5.46 25.89 0.90
C VAL A 148 6.87 26.33 0.55
N MET A 149 7.32 27.44 1.15
CA MET A 149 8.64 28.02 0.91
C MET A 149 9.64 27.52 1.94
N HIS A 150 10.78 27.04 1.48
CA HIS A 150 11.92 26.73 2.32
C HIS A 150 12.81 27.98 2.54
N PRO A 151 13.48 28.12 3.70
CA PRO A 151 14.36 29.26 3.98
C PRO A 151 15.52 29.45 2.98
N ASP A 152 15.97 28.38 2.31
CA ASP A 152 17.00 28.44 1.26
C ASP A 152 16.49 28.94 -0.11
N GLY A 153 15.19 29.25 -0.20
CA GLY A 153 14.51 29.66 -1.42
C GLY A 153 13.96 28.52 -2.29
N THR A 154 14.07 27.26 -1.86
CA THR A 154 13.44 26.11 -2.53
C THR A 154 11.91 26.16 -2.34
N GLU A 155 11.16 25.90 -3.40
CA GLU A 155 9.69 25.85 -3.37
C GLU A 155 9.17 24.42 -3.43
N PHE A 156 8.19 24.11 -2.58
CA PHE A 156 7.45 22.84 -2.59
C PHE A 156 5.99 23.07 -2.96
N GLU A 157 5.60 22.74 -4.19
CA GLU A 157 4.21 22.78 -4.64
C GLU A 157 3.54 21.42 -4.41
N VAL A 158 2.41 21.42 -3.71
CA VAL A 158 1.62 20.20 -3.46
C VAL A 158 0.83 19.83 -4.70
N ILE A 159 1.22 18.74 -5.35
CA ILE A 159 0.54 18.24 -6.55
C ILE A 159 -0.64 17.36 -6.18
N GLU A 160 -0.46 16.55 -5.13
CA GLU A 160 -1.47 15.62 -4.63
C GLU A 160 -1.32 15.44 -3.12
N ALA A 161 -2.43 15.53 -2.41
CA ALA A 161 -2.53 15.33 -0.98
C ALA A 161 -3.93 14.85 -0.61
N ASP A 162 -4.02 14.07 0.46
CA ASP A 162 -5.27 13.73 1.14
C ASP A 162 -5.33 14.45 2.50
N PRO A 163 -6.45 14.38 3.25
CA PRO A 163 -6.58 15.08 4.54
C PRO A 163 -5.57 14.67 5.63
N ARG A 164 -4.82 13.58 5.44
CA ARG A 164 -3.88 13.02 6.42
C ARG A 164 -2.43 13.16 5.99
N ARG A 165 -2.14 13.23 4.70
CA ARG A 165 -0.75 13.29 4.19
C ARG A 165 -0.64 13.89 2.79
N ILE A 166 0.58 14.35 2.50
CA ILE A 166 1.02 14.70 1.15
C ILE A 166 1.36 13.41 0.40
N LYS A 167 1.01 13.34 -0.89
CA LYS A 167 1.28 12.19 -1.77
C LYS A 167 2.38 12.49 -2.77
N ARG A 168 2.26 13.63 -3.48
CA ARG A 168 3.20 14.09 -4.51
C ARG A 168 3.49 15.58 -4.40
N LEU A 169 4.75 15.91 -4.61
CA LEU A 169 5.30 17.25 -4.54
C LEU A 169 6.03 17.58 -5.83
N ARG A 170 5.94 18.84 -6.25
CA ARG A 170 6.88 19.42 -7.20
C ARG A 170 7.86 20.28 -6.43
N VAL A 171 9.14 19.94 -6.52
CA VAL A 171 10.25 20.66 -5.90
C VAL A 171 10.89 21.58 -6.93
N ARG A 172 11.03 22.87 -6.63
CA ARG A 172 11.81 23.82 -7.43
C ARG A 172 12.98 24.33 -6.60
N LEU A 173 14.18 23.93 -6.98
CA LEU A 173 15.42 24.37 -6.34
C LEU A 173 15.67 25.85 -6.64
N SER A 174 16.20 26.57 -5.66
CA SER A 174 16.62 27.97 -5.86
C SER A 174 17.80 28.07 -6.81
N GLU A 175 17.95 29.21 -7.51
CA GLU A 175 19.07 29.43 -8.45
C GLU A 175 20.46 29.32 -7.80
N GLN A 176 20.55 29.44 -6.48
CA GLN A 176 21.80 29.28 -5.71
C GLN A 176 22.22 27.81 -5.57
N ASN A 177 21.27 26.88 -5.73
CA ASN A 177 21.41 25.45 -5.50
C ASN A 177 21.41 24.62 -6.80
N ALA A 178 20.87 25.17 -7.91
CA ALA A 178 20.83 24.49 -9.22
C ALA A 178 22.17 24.49 -10.00
N ALA A 179 23.21 25.14 -9.48
CA ALA A 179 24.47 25.43 -10.19
C ALA A 179 25.73 24.88 -9.53
N LYS A 180 25.61 23.97 -8.55
CA LYS A 180 26.74 23.34 -7.88
C LYS A 180 26.92 21.89 -8.30
#